data_AF-A0A397JAM2-F1
#
_entry.id   AF-A0A397JAM2-F1
#
_cell.length_a   1.000
_cell.length_b   1.000
_cell.length_c   1.000
_cell.angle_alpha   90.00
_cell.angle_beta   90.00
_cell.angle_gamma   90.00
#
_symmetry.space_group_name_H-M   'P 1'
#
loop_
_entity.id
_entity.type
_entity.pdbx_description
1 polymer ?
#
loop_
_entity_poly.entity_id
_entity_poly.type
_entity_poly.pdbx_seq_one_letter_code
_entity_poly.pdbx_strand_id
1 'polypeptide(L)'
;MSYGKCPECNQKDTSWYWCKPCSSKHFQNNFNNWTSGNDKIDKFIQDAQQNANGNDEVIEWIPYDRFKDVKQIGKGEIDNP
;
A
#
# COMPACT_ATOMS: atom_id res chain seq x y z
N MET A 1 -21.29 8.60 16.85
CA MET A 1 -21.10 7.80 15.62
C MET A 1 -20.61 6.43 16.04
N SER A 2 -21.32 5.33 15.73
CA SER A 2 -20.81 3.99 16.00
C SER A 2 -20.22 3.41 14.73
N TYR A 3 -18.95 3.02 14.77
CA TYR A 3 -18.34 2.22 13.72
C TYR A 3 -19.05 0.87 13.57
N GLY A 4 -19.02 0.31 12.36
CA GLY A 4 -19.60 -1.00 12.05
C GLY A 4 -18.90 -2.14 12.79
N LYS A 5 -19.32 -3.36 12.49
CA LYS A 5 -18.58 -4.57 12.85
C LYS A 5 -17.92 -5.11 11.59
N CYS A 6 -16.66 -5.50 11.73
CA CYS A 6 -15.93 -6.17 10.66
C CYS A 6 -16.61 -7.51 10.35
N PRO A 7 -16.97 -7.79 9.08
CA PRO A 7 -17.63 -9.04 8.70
C PRO A 7 -16.71 -10.27 8.84
N GLU A 8 -15.39 -10.07 8.86
CA GLU A 8 -14.42 -11.17 8.93
C GLU A 8 -14.14 -11.64 10.37
N CYS A 9 -13.97 -10.70 11.30
CA CYS A 9 -13.56 -11.01 12.67
C CYS A 9 -14.60 -10.67 13.74
N ASN A 10 -15.74 -10.07 13.35
CA ASN A 10 -16.84 -9.63 14.23
C ASN A 10 -16.45 -8.59 15.30
N GLN A 11 -15.23 -8.05 15.25
CA GLN A 11 -14.79 -6.95 16.11
C GLN A 11 -15.36 -5.63 15.60
N LYS A 12 -15.39 -4.60 16.45
CA LYS A 12 -15.75 -3.24 16.00
C LYS A 12 -14.72 -2.77 15.00
N ASP A 13 -15.20 -2.15 13.93
CA ASP A 13 -14.32 -1.49 12.97
C ASP A 13 -13.57 -0.35 13.65
N THR A 14 -12.32 -0.17 13.22
CA THR A 14 -11.44 0.91 13.69
C THR A 14 -11.74 2.24 13.01
N SER A 15 -12.35 2.20 11.80
CA SER A 15 -12.85 3.38 11.06
C SER A 15 -14.01 2.95 10.15
N TRP A 16 -14.55 3.86 9.35
CA TRP A 16 -15.62 3.59 8.39
C TRP A 16 -15.17 2.54 7.36
N TYR A 17 -15.73 1.33 7.44
CA TYR A 17 -15.36 0.16 6.62
C TYR A 17 -13.89 -0.29 6.74
N TRP A 18 -13.21 0.02 7.85
CA TRP A 18 -11.82 -0.40 8.07
C TRP A 18 -11.64 -1.18 9.37
N CYS A 19 -11.10 -2.38 9.25
CA CYS A 19 -10.70 -3.20 10.38
C CYS A 19 -9.19 -3.39 10.39
N LYS A 20 -8.47 -2.58 11.17
CA LYS A 20 -7.00 -2.58 11.23
C LYS A 20 -6.39 -3.99 11.44
N PRO A 21 -6.89 -4.84 12.36
CA PRO A 21 -6.35 -6.20 12.51
C PRO A 21 -6.51 -7.07 11.25
N CYS A 22 -7.68 -7.04 10.60
CA CYS A 22 -7.91 -7.81 9.38
C CYS A 22 -7.09 -7.26 8.20
N SER A 23 -7.11 -5.94 7.97
CA SER A 23 -6.32 -5.30 6.92
C SER A 23 -4.83 -5.59 7.07
N SER A 24 -4.27 -5.42 8.27
CA SER A 24 -2.87 -5.70 8.56
C SER A 24 -2.50 -7.16 8.25
N LYS A 25 -3.36 -8.12 8.64
CA LYS A 25 -3.19 -9.54 8.33
C LYS A 25 -3.22 -9.81 6.81
N HIS A 26 -4.14 -9.19 6.09
CA HIS A 26 -4.22 -9.32 4.62
C HIS A 26 -2.97 -8.79 3.93
N PHE A 27 -2.45 -7.64 4.37
CA PHE A 27 -1.19 -7.10 3.84
C PHE A 27 -0.01 -8.02 4.13
N GLN A 28 0.14 -8.51 5.37
CA GLN A 28 1.20 -9.44 5.74
C GLN A 28 1.21 -10.71 4.89
N ASN A 29 0.02 -11.27 4.60
CA ASN A 29 -0.11 -12.43 3.71
C ASN A 29 0.31 -12.12 2.27
N ASN A 30 0.29 -10.85 1.85
CA ASN A 30 0.58 -10.42 0.50
C ASN A 30 2.01 -9.89 0.30
N PHE A 31 2.81 -9.74 1.35
CA PHE A 31 4.18 -9.17 1.26
C PHE A 31 5.12 -9.95 0.34
N ASN A 32 4.91 -11.26 0.19
CA ASN A 32 5.73 -12.08 -0.70
C ASN A 32 5.23 -12.10 -2.15
N ASN A 33 4.07 -11.48 -2.44
CA ASN A 33 3.47 -11.50 -3.77
C ASN A 33 3.88 -10.31 -4.64
N TRP A 34 4.57 -9.32 -4.07
CA TRP A 34 5.08 -8.16 -4.80
C TRP A 34 6.40 -7.69 -4.17
N THR A 35 7.25 -7.08 -4.98
CA THR A 35 8.46 -6.39 -4.54
C THR A 35 8.76 -5.28 -5.54
N SER A 36 9.32 -4.17 -5.06
CA SER A 36 9.90 -3.13 -5.91
C SER A 36 11.27 -3.48 -6.47
N GLY A 37 11.89 -4.57 -5.97
CA GLY A 37 13.32 -4.84 -6.16
C GLY A 37 14.23 -3.97 -5.30
N ASN A 38 13.66 -3.19 -4.37
CA ASN A 38 14.39 -2.34 -3.42
C ASN A 38 13.89 -2.57 -1.99
N ASP A 39 14.69 -3.27 -1.19
CA ASP A 39 14.35 -3.65 0.19
C ASP A 39 13.97 -2.47 1.08
N LYS A 40 14.54 -1.28 0.86
CA LYS A 40 14.22 -0.09 1.66
C LYS A 40 12.83 0.44 1.34
N ILE A 41 12.47 0.46 0.05
CA ILE A 41 11.14 0.87 -0.40
C ILE A 41 10.12 -0.16 0.05
N ASP A 42 10.41 -1.45 -0.13
CA ASP A 42 9.52 -2.54 0.28
C ASP A 42 9.23 -2.48 1.77
N LYS A 43 10.28 -2.35 2.61
CA LYS A 43 10.11 -2.20 4.05
C LYS A 43 9.26 -0.99 4.43
N PHE A 44 9.50 0.16 3.79
CA PHE A 44 8.71 1.37 4.03
C PHE A 44 7.23 1.17 3.71
N ILE A 45 6.91 0.54 2.58
CA ILE A 45 5.53 0.27 2.18
C ILE A 45 4.87 -0.75 3.12
N GLN A 46 5.58 -1.83 3.48
CA GLN A 46 5.09 -2.83 4.43
C GLN A 46 4.80 -2.21 5.80
N ASP A 47 5.70 -1.36 6.32
CA ASP A 47 5.51 -0.65 7.58
C ASP A 47 4.30 0.30 7.50
N ALA A 48 4.11 1.03 6.39
CA ALA A 48 2.94 1.87 6.18
C ALA A 48 1.62 1.06 6.15
N GLN A 49 1.59 -0.04 5.40
CA GLN A 49 0.43 -0.93 5.28
C GLN A 49 0.02 -1.55 6.62
N GLN A 50 0.98 -1.95 7.46
CA GLN A 50 0.69 -2.52 8.78
C GLN A 50 0.10 -1.50 9.76
N ASN A 51 0.50 -0.23 9.62
CA ASN A 51 0.14 0.83 10.56
C ASN A 51 -1.07 1.66 10.13
N ALA A 52 -1.55 1.49 8.90
CA ALA A 52 -2.70 2.21 8.34
C ALA A 52 -3.97 2.12 9.23
N ASN A 53 -4.58 3.28 9.47
CA ASN A 53 -5.81 3.44 10.24
C ASN A 53 -7.06 3.59 9.35
N GLY A 54 -6.86 3.68 8.04
CA GLY A 54 -7.89 3.80 7.02
C GLY A 54 -7.36 3.37 5.67
N ASN A 55 -8.26 3.22 4.71
CA ASN A 55 -7.95 2.87 3.32
C ASN A 55 -7.18 3.98 2.58
N ASP A 56 -7.31 5.22 3.02
CA ASP A 56 -6.63 6.40 2.52
C ASP A 56 -5.16 6.50 2.95
N GLU A 57 -4.78 5.78 4.02
CA GLU A 57 -3.39 5.72 4.51
C GLU A 57 -2.57 4.58 3.86
N VAL A 58 -3.20 3.74 3.03
CA VAL A 58 -2.55 2.57 2.42
C VAL A 58 -1.72 2.97 1.22
N ILE A 59 -0.44 2.58 1.21
CA ILE A 59 0.46 2.73 0.06
C ILE A 59 0.49 1.42 -0.73
N GLU A 60 0.32 1.50 -2.05
CA GLU A 60 0.44 0.35 -2.97
C GLU A 60 1.66 0.54 -3.89
N TRP A 61 2.45 -0.53 -4.05
CA TRP A 61 3.47 -0.59 -5.09
C TRP A 61 2.85 -1.01 -6.43
N ILE A 62 3.01 -0.18 -7.46
CA ILE A 62 2.58 -0.51 -8.82
C ILE A 62 3.83 -0.71 -9.69
N PRO A 63 4.16 -1.95 -10.07
CA PRO A 63 5.25 -2.25 -11.00
C PRO A 63 5.15 -1.45 -12.30
N TYR A 64 6.29 -0.98 -12.81
CA TYR A 64 6.34 -0.10 -13.99
C TYR A 64 5.75 -0.76 -15.25
N ASP A 65 5.91 -2.06 -15.39
CA ASP A 65 5.37 -2.88 -16.48
C ASP A 65 3.83 -2.99 -16.49
N ARG A 66 3.14 -2.61 -15.40
CA ARG A 66 1.67 -2.48 -15.39
C ARG A 66 1.17 -1.25 -16.15
N PHE A 67 2.02 -0.24 -16.36
CA PHE A 67 1.63 0.96 -17.10
C PHE A 67 1.63 0.69 -18.61
N LYS A 68 0.54 1.08 -19.27
CA LYS A 68 0.40 1.03 -20.72
C LYS A 68 0.57 2.44 -21.30
N ASP A 69 0.92 2.49 -22.59
CA ASP A 69 0.99 3.75 -23.35
C ASP A 69 1.97 4.77 -22.76
N VAL A 70 3.02 4.29 -22.09
CA VAL A 70 4.07 5.15 -21.55
C VAL A 70 4.87 5.76 -22.70
N LYS A 71 4.70 7.06 -22.91
CA LYS A 71 5.42 7.84 -23.93
C LYS A 71 6.43 8.75 -23.25
N GLN A 72 7.70 8.64 -23.67
CA GLN A 72 8.71 9.61 -23.27
C GLN A 72 8.39 10.98 -23.88
N ILE A 73 8.24 12.00 -23.03
CA ILE A 73 7.95 13.39 -23.45
C ILE A 73 9.17 14.33 -23.33
N GLY A 74 10.27 13.83 -22.79
CA GLY A 74 11.51 14.58 -22.62
C GLY A 74 12.59 13.72 -21.98
N LYS A 75 13.83 14.19 -22.05
CA LYS A 75 14.97 13.65 -21.32
C LYS A 75 15.65 14.84 -20.65
N GLY A 76 15.77 14.81 -19.33
CA GLY A 76 16.58 15.80 -18.62
C GLY A 76 18.05 15.62 -18.98
N GLU A 77 18.72 16.70 -19.35
CA GLU A 77 20.18 16.74 -19.40
C GLU A 77 20.68 16.92 -17.96
N ILE A 78 21.61 16.07 -17.53
CA ILE A 78 22.30 16.27 -16.25
C ILE A 78 23.32 17.36 -16.51
N ASP A 79 23.04 18.57 -16.04
CA ASP A 79 24.04 19.64 -16.01
C ASP A 79 25.19 19.18 -15.11
N ASN A 80 26.30 18.80 -15.73
CA ASN A 80 27.53 18.45 -15.03
C ASN A 80 28.20 19.79 -14.63
N PRO A 81 28.43 20.05 -13.32
CA PRO A 81 29.02 21.31 -12.86
C PRO A 81 30.48 21.51 -13.30
#